data_AF-A0A158EKX9-F1
#
_entry.id   AF-A0A158EKX9-F1
#
_cell.length_a   1.000
_cell.length_b   1.000
_cell.length_c   1.000
_cell.angle_alpha   90.00
_cell.angle_beta   90.00
_cell.angle_gamma   90.00
#
_symmetry.space_group_name_H-M   'P 1'
#
loop_
_entity.id
_entity.type
_entity.pdbx_description
1 polymer ?
#
loop_
_entity_poly.entity_id
_entity_poly.type
_entity_poly.pdbx_seq_one_letter_code
_entity_poly.pdbx_strand_id
1 'polypeptide(L)'
;MDVIDALVLVDSFRTRFGDPAQAEIDFKTKTVMMLIHVLERNLDADFELRHGLTFARAIAASHRPHLALARLRSTLLRVGADMPPT
;
A
#
# COMPACT_ATOMS: atom_id res chain seq x y z
N MET A 1 -6.57 13.24 -1.43
CA MET A 1 -5.45 12.69 -0.65
C MET A 1 -4.22 12.90 -1.49
N ASP A 2 -3.12 13.38 -0.93
CA ASP A 2 -1.85 13.44 -1.65
C ASP A 2 -0.97 12.21 -1.35
N VAL A 3 0.19 12.11 -1.99
CA VAL A 3 1.09 10.97 -1.82
C VAL A 3 1.72 10.91 -0.42
N ILE A 4 1.89 12.06 0.24
CA ILE A 4 2.43 12.13 1.61
C ILE A 4 1.43 11.53 2.59
N ASP A 5 0.15 11.91 2.50
CA ASP A 5 -0.94 11.32 3.29
C ASP A 5 -1.01 9.80 3.09
N ALA A 6 -0.90 9.35 1.84
CA ALA A 6 -0.91 7.94 1.49
C ALA A 6 0.27 7.16 2.09
N LEU A 7 1.46 7.76 2.12
CA LEU A 7 2.65 7.17 2.76
C LEU A 7 2.46 7.03 4.27
N VAL A 8 1.96 8.09 4.94
CA VAL A 8 1.67 8.06 6.38
C VAL A 8 0.65 6.97 6.71
N LEU A 9 -0.37 6.81 5.88
CA LEU A 9 -1.36 5.75 6.03
C LEU A 9 -0.72 4.35 5.93
N VAL A 10 0.08 4.10 4.88
CA VAL A 10 0.77 2.81 4.68
C VAL A 10 1.72 2.49 5.84
N ASP A 11 2.50 3.46 6.31
CA ASP A 11 3.46 3.26 7.40
C ASP A 11 2.74 3.03 8.76
N SER A 12 1.62 3.71 9.00
CA SER A 12 0.78 3.47 10.18
C SER A 12 0.23 2.05 10.20
N PHE A 13 -0.22 1.56 9.04
CA PHE A 13 -0.62 0.18 8.87
C PHE A 13 0.54 -0.74 9.22
N ARG A 14 1.72 -0.60 8.56
CA ARG A 14 2.91 -1.43 8.78
C ARG A 14 3.28 -1.60 10.27
N THR A 15 3.24 -0.52 11.05
CA THR A 15 3.52 -0.56 12.51
C THR A 15 2.54 -1.46 13.25
N ARG A 16 1.25 -1.46 12.86
CA ARG A 16 0.19 -2.30 13.43
C ARG A 16 0.31 -3.78 13.03
N PHE A 17 1.01 -4.11 11.93
CA PHE A 17 1.25 -5.50 11.50
C PHE A 17 2.41 -6.21 12.21
N GLY A 18 3.19 -5.49 13.03
CA GLY A 18 4.43 -5.99 13.66
C GLY A 18 4.25 -7.07 14.74
N ASP A 19 3.02 -7.41 15.13
CA ASP A 19 2.74 -8.47 16.10
C ASP A 19 2.58 -9.84 15.40
N PRO A 20 3.35 -10.90 15.77
CA PRO A 20 3.55 -12.10 14.96
C PRO A 20 2.52 -13.23 15.20
N ALA A 21 1.37 -12.98 15.80
CA ALA A 21 0.36 -14.02 15.91
C ALA A 21 -0.15 -14.42 14.51
N GLN A 22 0.29 -15.59 14.04
CA GLN A 22 0.06 -16.21 12.73
C GLN A 22 -1.42 -16.37 12.33
N ALA A 23 -2.36 -16.06 13.23
CA ALA A 23 -3.81 -16.14 13.02
C ALA A 23 -4.40 -15.03 12.13
N GLU A 24 -3.59 -14.07 11.68
CA GLU A 24 -4.11 -12.88 11.03
C GLU A 24 -3.73 -12.74 9.55
N ILE A 25 -3.17 -13.73 8.85
CA ILE A 25 -2.78 -13.53 7.44
C ILE A 25 -3.98 -13.11 6.56
N ASP A 26 -5.15 -13.70 6.79
CA ASP A 26 -6.37 -13.36 6.03
C ASP A 26 -6.90 -11.97 6.39
N PHE A 27 -6.93 -11.63 7.68
CA PHE A 27 -7.29 -10.29 8.15
C PHE A 27 -6.32 -9.24 7.60
N LYS A 28 -5.02 -9.55 7.66
CA LYS A 28 -3.92 -8.72 7.17
C LYS A 28 -4.02 -8.54 5.65
N THR A 29 -4.34 -9.59 4.92
CA THR A 29 -4.60 -9.56 3.48
C THR A 29 -5.80 -8.67 3.15
N LYS A 30 -6.94 -8.87 3.83
CA LYS A 30 -8.14 -8.03 3.67
C LYS A 30 -7.84 -6.56 3.95
N THR A 31 -7.06 -6.28 4.98
CA THR A 31 -6.66 -4.93 5.37
C THR A 31 -5.81 -4.27 4.28
N VAL A 32 -4.83 -4.98 3.73
CA VAL A 32 -4.03 -4.47 2.61
C VAL A 32 -4.87 -4.27 1.35
N MET A 33 -5.82 -5.17 1.06
CA MET A 33 -6.75 -4.99 -0.06
C MET A 33 -7.62 -3.74 0.10
N MET A 34 -8.10 -3.48 1.32
CA MET A 34 -8.86 -2.27 1.64
C MET A 34 -8.00 -1.02 1.47
N LEU A 35 -6.75 -1.06 1.94
CA LEU A 35 -5.80 0.04 1.76
C LEU A 35 -5.55 0.32 0.27
N ILE A 36 -5.33 -0.70 -0.55
CA ILE A 36 -5.20 -0.54 -2.01
C ILE A 36 -6.43 0.13 -2.60
N HIS A 37 -7.63 -0.31 -2.21
CA HIS A 37 -8.88 0.30 -2.68
C HIS A 37 -9.00 1.78 -2.29
N VAL A 38 -8.65 2.13 -1.05
CA VAL A 38 -8.63 3.53 -0.58
C VAL A 38 -7.66 4.36 -1.43
N LEU A 39 -6.45 3.85 -1.68
CA LEU A 39 -5.45 4.53 -2.49
C LEU A 39 -5.93 4.74 -3.94
N GLU A 40 -6.50 3.72 -4.58
CA GLU A 40 -7.06 3.82 -5.94
C GLU A 40 -8.20 4.84 -6.06
N ARG A 41 -8.99 5.02 -5.00
CA ARG A 41 -10.11 5.99 -5.03
C ARG A 41 -9.69 7.42 -4.73
N ASN A 42 -8.63 7.61 -3.94
CA ASN A 42 -8.29 8.92 -3.37
C ASN A 42 -7.04 9.57 -3.96
N LEU A 43 -6.19 8.79 -4.64
CA LEU A 43 -5.07 9.30 -5.41
C LEU A 43 -5.44 9.34 -6.88
N ASP A 44 -5.10 10.43 -7.56
CA ASP A 44 -5.22 10.50 -9.01
C ASP A 44 -4.13 9.60 -9.62
N ALA A 45 -4.52 8.38 -9.96
CA ALA A 45 -3.56 7.33 -10.24
C ALA A 45 -3.05 7.44 -11.67
N ASP A 46 -1.84 7.97 -11.83
CA ASP A 46 -1.04 7.82 -13.05
C ASP A 46 -0.76 6.34 -13.35
N PHE A 47 -0.20 6.07 -14.54
CA PHE A 47 0.08 4.69 -14.97
C PHE A 47 0.98 3.94 -13.98
N GLU A 48 1.96 4.62 -13.40
CA GLU A 48 2.97 4.04 -12.53
C GLU A 48 2.42 3.65 -11.17
N LEU A 49 1.56 4.49 -10.60
CA LEU A 49 0.80 4.23 -9.40
C LEU A 49 -0.19 3.08 -9.61
N ARG A 50 -0.98 3.08 -10.69
CA ARG A 50 -1.93 1.99 -11.00
C ARG A 50 -1.22 0.64 -11.12
N HIS A 51 -0.08 0.63 -11.79
CA HIS A 51 0.73 -0.57 -11.95
C HIS A 51 1.25 -1.06 -10.59
N GLY A 52 1.82 -0.17 -9.76
CA GLY A 52 2.31 -0.53 -8.43
C GLY A 52 1.22 -1.06 -7.49
N LEU A 53 0.03 -0.45 -7.51
CA LEU A 53 -1.14 -0.89 -6.75
C LEU A 53 -1.62 -2.28 -7.20
N THR A 54 -1.63 -2.54 -8.51
CA THR A 54 -1.99 -3.86 -9.07
C THR A 54 -1.02 -4.95 -8.62
N PHE A 55 0.28 -4.68 -8.62
CA PHE A 55 1.28 -5.62 -8.11
C PHE A 55 1.12 -5.88 -6.62
N ALA A 56 0.90 -4.84 -5.82
CA ALA A 56 0.65 -5.01 -4.38
C ALA A 56 -0.59 -5.87 -4.11
N ARG A 57 -1.65 -5.69 -4.91
CA ARG A 57 -2.87 -6.52 -4.87
C ARG A 57 -2.55 -8.00 -5.13
N ALA A 58 -1.79 -8.31 -6.18
CA ALA A 58 -1.42 -9.68 -6.51
C ALA A 58 -0.58 -10.34 -5.39
N ILE A 59 0.34 -9.59 -4.78
CA ILE A 59 1.16 -10.06 -3.66
C ILE A 59 0.29 -10.31 -2.42
N ALA A 60 -0.66 -9.42 -2.13
CA ALA A 60 -1.59 -9.58 -1.02
C ALA A 60 -2.49 -10.82 -1.24
N ALA A 61 -3.02 -11.01 -2.45
CA ALA A 61 -3.82 -12.20 -2.81
C ALA A 61 -3.03 -13.52 -2.65
N SER A 62 -1.70 -13.45 -2.77
CA SER A 62 -0.80 -14.58 -2.53
C SER A 62 -0.49 -14.80 -1.03
N HIS A 63 -1.30 -14.23 -0.13
CA HIS A 63 -1.17 -14.35 1.33
C HIS A 63 0.16 -13.80 1.88
N ARG A 64 0.74 -12.80 1.20
CA ARG A 64 1.98 -12.12 1.63
C ARG A 64 1.74 -10.63 1.92
N PRO A 65 0.88 -10.28 2.90
CA PRO A 65 0.46 -8.90 3.14
C PRO A 65 1.61 -7.97 3.53
N HIS A 66 2.63 -8.47 4.22
CA HIS A 66 3.83 -7.70 4.58
C HIS A 66 4.63 -7.26 3.35
N LEU A 67 4.80 -8.14 2.35
CA LEU A 67 5.45 -7.79 1.09
C LEU A 67 4.59 -6.83 0.27
N ALA A 68 3.27 -6.99 0.31
CA ALA A 68 2.35 -6.07 -0.37
C ALA A 68 2.45 -4.66 0.22
N LEU A 69 2.51 -4.51 1.56
CA LEU A 69 2.75 -3.21 2.21
C LEU A 69 4.10 -2.61 1.83
N ALA A 70 5.17 -3.40 1.82
CA ALA A 70 6.49 -2.95 1.38
C ALA A 70 6.46 -2.45 -0.07
N ARG A 71 5.73 -3.14 -0.95
CA ARG A 71 5.54 -2.74 -2.35
C ARG A 71 4.74 -1.46 -2.48
N LEU A 72 3.68 -1.28 -1.70
CA LEU A 72 2.89 -0.04 -1.66
C LEU A 72 3.75 1.15 -1.28
N ARG A 73 4.50 1.01 -0.18
CA ARG A 73 5.42 2.05 0.29
C ARG A 73 6.44 2.44 -0.78
N SER A 74 7.08 1.44 -1.41
CA SER A 74 8.04 1.69 -2.49
C SER A 74 7.41 2.37 -3.70
N THR A 75 6.18 2.02 -4.07
CA THR A 75 5.45 2.64 -5.19
C THR A 75 5.18 4.11 -4.88
N LEU A 76 4.63 4.40 -3.70
CA LEU A 76 4.31 5.76 -3.30
C LEU A 76 5.55 6.65 -3.15
N LEU A 77 6.67 6.12 -2.63
CA LEU A 77 7.92 6.88 -2.56
C LEU A 77 8.45 7.27 -3.93
N ARG A 78 8.32 6.39 -4.93
CA ARG A 78 8.75 6.67 -6.29
C ARG A 78 7.86 7.73 -6.94
N VAL A 79 6.54 7.50 -6.92
CA VAL A 79 5.56 8.44 -7.46
C VAL A 79 5.66 9.81 -6.78
N GLY A 80 5.88 9.86 -5.46
CA GLY A 80 6.06 11.11 -4.73
C GLY A 80 7.40 11.81 -4.97
N ALA A 81 8.46 11.07 -5.33
CA ALA A 81 9.74 11.65 -5.73
C ALA A 81 9.70 12.27 -7.13
N ASP A 82 8.83 11.75 -8.00
CA ASP A 82 8.60 12.26 -9.36
C ASP A 82 7.61 13.44 -9.40
N MET A 83 6.95 13.76 -8.28
CA MET A 83 6.12 14.98 -8.16
C MET A 83 6.99 16.22 -7.96
N PRO A 84 6.73 17.32 -8.68
CA PRO A 84 7.42 18.59 -8.43
C PRO A 84 7.15 19.06 -7.00
N PRO A 85 8.14 19.68 -6.32
CA PRO A 85 7.90 20.25 -5.00
C PRO A 85 6.81 21.33 -5.13
N THR A 86 5.70 21.13 -4.42
CA THR A 86 4.60 22.09 -4.27
C THR A 86 5.01 23.27 -3.42
#